data_AF-A0A7W1CEF1-F1
#
_entry.id   AF-A0A7W1CEF1-F1
#
_cell.length_a   1.000
_cell.length_b   1.000
_cell.length_c   1.000
_cell.angle_alpha   90.00
_cell.angle_beta   90.00
_cell.angle_gamma   90.00
#
_symmetry.space_group_name_H-M   'P 1'
#
loop_
_entity.id
_entity.type
_entity.pdbx_description
1 polymer ?
#
loop_
_entity_poly.entity_id
_entity_poly.type
_entity_poly.pdbx_seq_one_letter_code
_entity_poly.pdbx_strand_id
1 'polypeptide(L)'
;MPEEKISEKTESTEPRSIREIVKDLSKPIAQKHLRKRRQGGKEITYLAWHDAVKYLDHFAPGWCYEIRSIDSVAGKLILTVRLSISSLEGTVYREATGQEDEDLESYGNSSSNAESMALRRAAAKFGLGLSLYDQNK
;
A
#
# COMPACT_ATOMS: atom_id res chain seq x y z
N MET A 1 23.84 -40.66 -18.56
CA MET A 1 22.84 -39.56 -18.57
C MET A 1 23.31 -38.55 -17.53
N PRO A 2 23.53 -37.28 -17.87
CA PRO A 2 23.97 -36.29 -16.88
C PRO A 2 22.79 -35.90 -15.98
N GLU A 3 23.03 -35.90 -14.67
CA GLU A 3 22.08 -35.46 -13.65
C GLU A 3 21.95 -33.93 -13.69
N GLU A 4 20.74 -33.43 -13.98
CA GLU A 4 20.41 -32.02 -13.83
C GLU A 4 20.41 -31.65 -12.34
N LYS A 5 21.34 -30.77 -11.95
CA LYS A 5 21.30 -30.12 -10.64
C LYS A 5 20.15 -29.12 -10.62
N ILE A 6 19.07 -29.48 -9.94
CA ILE A 6 17.99 -28.55 -9.59
C ILE A 6 18.57 -27.54 -8.60
N SER A 7 18.75 -26.30 -9.04
CA SER A 7 19.15 -25.18 -8.20
C SER A 7 17.96 -24.79 -7.30
N GLU A 8 17.92 -25.30 -6.08
CA GLU A 8 17.03 -24.80 -5.03
C GLU A 8 17.33 -23.31 -4.79
N LYS A 9 16.39 -22.43 -5.14
CA LYS A 9 16.39 -21.05 -4.64
C LYS A 9 16.05 -21.12 -3.16
N THR A 10 17.07 -21.06 -2.31
CA THR A 10 16.90 -20.76 -0.90
C THR A 10 16.19 -19.42 -0.78
N GLU A 11 14.93 -19.44 -0.32
CA GLU A 11 14.27 -18.24 0.20
C GLU A 11 15.14 -17.73 1.36
N SER A 12 15.83 -16.62 1.14
CA SER A 12 16.70 -16.02 2.15
C SER A 12 15.84 -15.58 3.34
N THR A 13 16.02 -16.26 4.46
CA THR A 13 15.37 -15.97 5.75
C THR A 13 15.99 -14.76 6.47
N GLU A 14 16.96 -14.09 5.85
CA GLU A 14 17.60 -12.92 6.42
C GLU A 14 16.70 -11.68 6.29
N PRO A 15 16.67 -10.80 7.32
CA PRO A 15 15.94 -9.55 7.23
C PRO A 15 16.48 -8.71 6.07
N ARG A 16 15.59 -8.05 5.33
CA ARG A 16 15.96 -7.20 4.18
C ARG A 16 16.28 -5.78 4.65
N SER A 17 17.16 -5.08 3.94
CA SER A 17 17.35 -3.64 4.18
C SER A 17 16.11 -2.86 3.74
N ILE A 18 15.82 -1.73 4.40
CA ILE A 18 14.72 -0.86 3.98
C ILE A 18 14.91 -0.35 2.55
N ARG A 19 16.17 -0.16 2.12
CA ARG A 19 16.51 0.28 0.77
C ARG A 19 16.08 -0.74 -0.28
N GLU A 20 16.30 -2.03 -0.03
CA GLU A 20 15.89 -3.10 -0.95
C GLU A 20 14.37 -3.26 -1.00
N ILE A 21 13.70 -3.20 0.17
CA ILE A 21 12.24 -3.26 0.26
C ILE A 21 11.62 -2.11 -0.55
N VAL A 22 12.08 -0.87 -0.33
CA VAL A 22 11.58 0.31 -1.05
C VAL A 22 11.87 0.21 -2.54
N LYS A 23 13.06 -0.28 -2.94
CA LYS A 23 13.40 -0.51 -4.36
C LYS A 23 12.41 -1.45 -5.04
N ASP A 24 12.00 -2.52 -4.37
CA ASP A 24 11.05 -3.48 -4.92
C ASP A 24 9.60 -2.97 -4.90
N LEU A 25 9.16 -2.35 -3.81
CA LEU A 25 7.84 -1.74 -3.73
C LEU A 25 7.65 -0.62 -4.76
N SER A 26 8.73 0.08 -5.14
CA SER A 26 8.72 1.13 -6.15
C SER A 26 8.59 0.63 -7.60
N LYS A 27 8.69 -0.68 -7.84
CA LYS A 27 8.51 -1.24 -9.19
C LYS A 27 7.08 -0.98 -9.69
N PRO A 28 6.88 -0.84 -11.02
CA PRO A 28 5.54 -0.70 -11.59
C PRO A 28 4.62 -1.85 -11.17
N ILE A 29 3.37 -1.51 -10.84
CA ILE A 29 2.34 -2.49 -10.51
C ILE A 29 1.93 -3.23 -11.79
N ALA A 30 1.77 -4.56 -11.69
CA ALA A 30 1.30 -5.36 -12.80
C ALA A 30 -0.11 -4.93 -13.21
N GLN A 31 -0.36 -4.75 -14.51
CA GLN A 31 -1.64 -4.26 -15.02
C GLN A 31 -2.86 -5.06 -14.52
N LYS A 32 -2.71 -6.37 -14.33
CA LYS A 32 -3.76 -7.26 -13.78
C LYS A 32 -4.19 -6.93 -12.33
N HIS A 33 -3.34 -6.23 -11.56
CA HIS A 33 -3.64 -5.79 -10.19
C HIS A 33 -4.16 -4.34 -10.16
N LEU A 34 -4.24 -3.67 -11.30
CA LEU A 34 -4.82 -2.34 -11.41
C LEU A 34 -6.32 -2.44 -11.67
N ARG A 35 -7.04 -1.43 -11.20
CA ARG A 35 -8.47 -1.23 -11.39
C ARG A 35 -8.71 0.18 -11.90
N LYS A 36 -9.86 0.40 -12.50
CA LYS A 36 -10.30 1.70 -13.01
C LYS A 36 -11.61 2.05 -12.34
N ARG A 37 -11.76 3.31 -11.93
CA ARG A 37 -13.03 3.85 -11.43
C ARG A 37 -13.27 5.24 -11.98
N ARG A 38 -14.53 5.64 -12.11
CA ARG A 38 -14.89 7.00 -12.48
C ARG A 38 -15.06 7.85 -11.22
N GLN A 39 -14.36 8.96 -11.13
CA GLN A 39 -14.45 9.90 -10.01
C GLN A 39 -14.33 11.34 -10.53
N GLY A 40 -15.28 12.20 -10.18
CA GLY A 40 -15.29 13.60 -10.66
C GLY A 40 -15.28 13.72 -12.19
N GLY A 41 -15.97 12.81 -12.88
CA GLY A 41 -16.02 12.77 -14.35
C GLY A 41 -14.79 12.16 -15.04
N LYS A 42 -13.68 11.93 -14.32
CA LYS A 42 -12.44 11.34 -14.86
C LYS A 42 -12.33 9.85 -14.54
N GLU A 43 -11.71 9.09 -15.44
CA GLU A 43 -11.29 7.71 -15.15
C GLU A 43 -9.96 7.73 -14.39
N ILE A 44 -9.91 7.08 -13.23
CA ILE A 44 -8.73 6.99 -12.38
C ILE A 44 -8.31 5.53 -12.31
N THR A 45 -7.04 5.27 -12.64
CA THR A 45 -6.40 3.97 -12.41
C THR A 45 -5.89 3.91 -10.98
N TYR A 46 -6.19 2.83 -10.26
CA TYR A 46 -5.81 2.66 -8.86
C TYR A 46 -5.43 1.22 -8.52
N LEU A 47 -4.64 1.07 -7.46
CA LEU A 47 -4.39 -0.21 -6.78
C LEU A 47 -5.42 -0.37 -5.66
N ALA A 48 -6.12 -1.52 -5.63
CA ALA A 48 -7.06 -1.84 -4.56
C ALA A 48 -6.30 -2.15 -3.25
N TRP A 49 -6.93 -1.89 -2.10
CA TRP A 49 -6.26 -2.05 -0.79
C TRP A 49 -5.79 -3.48 -0.53
N HIS A 50 -6.59 -4.48 -0.90
CA HIS A 50 -6.25 -5.89 -0.69
C HIS A 50 -5.09 -6.34 -1.58
N ASP A 51 -4.93 -5.75 -2.76
CA ASP A 51 -3.76 -6.00 -3.58
C ASP A 51 -2.54 -5.29 -3.00
N ALA A 52 -2.68 -4.06 -2.48
CA ALA A 52 -1.57 -3.41 -1.75
C ALA A 52 -1.06 -4.25 -0.58
N VAL A 53 -1.96 -4.89 0.19
CA VAL A 53 -1.61 -5.86 1.25
C VAL A 53 -0.75 -7.00 0.71
N LYS A 54 -1.16 -7.67 -0.38
CA LYS A 54 -0.39 -8.77 -0.97
C LYS A 54 1.03 -8.34 -1.40
N TYR A 55 1.17 -7.11 -1.89
CA TYR A 55 2.49 -6.56 -2.25
C TYR A 55 3.35 -6.32 -1.00
N LEU A 56 2.77 -5.82 0.09
CA LEU A 56 3.46 -5.67 1.37
C LEU A 56 3.84 -7.03 1.95
N ASP A 57 2.95 -8.02 1.92
CA ASP A 57 3.25 -9.40 2.36
C ASP A 57 4.43 -9.99 1.59
N HIS A 58 4.47 -9.76 0.27
CA HIS A 58 5.51 -10.30 -0.58
C HIS A 58 6.87 -9.61 -0.43
N PHE A 59 6.89 -8.27 -0.34
CA PHE A 59 8.14 -7.51 -0.35
C PHE A 59 8.64 -7.08 1.03
N ALA A 60 7.74 -6.97 2.00
CA ALA A 60 7.98 -6.49 3.35
C ALA A 60 7.27 -7.40 4.39
N PRO A 61 7.56 -8.72 4.40
CA PRO A 61 6.93 -9.62 5.36
C PRO A 61 7.16 -9.15 6.80
N GLY A 62 6.13 -9.21 7.64
CA GLY A 62 6.16 -8.67 9.00
C GLY A 62 5.84 -7.17 9.11
N TRP A 63 5.38 -6.54 8.02
CA TRP A 63 4.76 -5.22 8.09
C TRP A 63 3.53 -5.24 9.01
N CYS A 64 3.24 -4.10 9.63
CA CYS A 64 2.02 -3.89 10.38
C CYS A 64 1.55 -2.45 10.19
N TYR A 65 0.29 -2.16 10.53
CA TYR A 65 -0.18 -0.79 10.58
C TYR A 65 -1.14 -0.58 11.75
N GLU A 66 -1.28 0.67 12.15
CA GLU A 66 -2.25 1.08 13.16
C GLU A 66 -2.93 2.40 12.79
N ILE A 67 -4.14 2.60 13.33
CA ILE A 67 -4.85 3.89 13.28
C ILE A 67 -4.28 4.79 14.38
N ARG A 68 -3.78 5.96 13.98
CA ARG A 68 -3.14 6.95 14.88
C ARG A 68 -4.10 8.03 15.35
N SER A 69 -5.04 8.44 14.50
CA SER A 69 -6.09 9.40 14.84
C SER A 69 -7.34 9.15 14.01
N ILE A 70 -8.47 9.53 14.60
CA ILE A 70 -9.77 9.60 13.96
C ILE A 70 -10.32 10.98 14.26
N ASP A 71 -10.48 11.78 13.22
CA ASP A 71 -10.90 13.17 13.31
C ASP A 71 -12.17 13.36 12.46
N SER A 72 -13.13 14.12 12.97
CA SER A 72 -14.32 14.55 12.21
C SER A 72 -14.25 16.05 12.03
N VAL A 73 -14.16 16.51 10.78
CA VAL A 73 -14.01 17.93 10.45
C VAL A 73 -14.93 18.28 9.29
N ALA A 74 -15.91 19.15 9.54
CA ALA A 74 -16.85 19.66 8.53
C ALA A 74 -17.57 18.55 7.74
N GLY A 75 -18.06 17.51 8.44
CA GLY A 75 -18.79 16.39 7.82
C GLY A 75 -17.91 15.38 7.09
N LYS A 76 -16.58 15.45 7.29
CA LYS A 76 -15.62 14.47 6.78
C LYS A 76 -14.97 13.72 7.91
N LEU A 77 -14.95 12.40 7.78
CA LEU A 77 -14.13 11.53 8.59
C LEU A 77 -12.72 11.51 8.02
N ILE A 78 -11.73 11.83 8.84
CA ILE A 78 -10.30 11.81 8.50
C ILE A 78 -9.63 10.79 9.40
N LEU A 79 -8.94 9.82 8.79
CA LEU A 79 -8.17 8.79 9.47
C LEU A 79 -6.69 8.96 9.17
N THR A 80 -5.85 8.94 10.21
CA THR A 80 -4.39 8.86 10.06
C THR A 80 -3.95 7.43 10.34
N VAL A 81 -3.26 6.80 9.38
CA VAL A 81 -2.67 5.47 9.53
C VAL A 81 -1.15 5.59 9.59
N ARG A 82 -0.52 4.82 10.49
CA ARG A 82 0.92 4.54 10.46
C ARG A 82 1.16 3.14 9.90
N LEU A 83 1.94 3.05 8.83
CA LEU A 83 2.46 1.79 8.28
C LEU A 83 3.90 1.61 8.72
N SER A 84 4.21 0.48 9.34
CA SER A 84 5.53 0.13 9.88
C SER A 84 6.09 -1.09 9.16
N ILE A 85 7.35 -1.02 8.75
CA ILE A 85 8.09 -2.11 8.10
C ILE A 85 9.32 -2.44 8.94
N SER A 86 9.44 -3.71 9.33
CA SER A 86 10.64 -4.24 9.96
C SER A 86 11.73 -4.49 8.91
N SER A 87 12.94 -4.00 9.17
CA SER A 87 14.09 -4.10 8.27
C SER A 87 15.39 -4.28 9.06
N LEU A 88 16.52 -4.49 8.36
CA LEU A 88 17.85 -4.56 8.98
C LEU A 88 18.19 -3.31 9.80
N GLU A 89 17.70 -2.15 9.38
CA GLU A 89 17.92 -0.87 10.05
C GLU A 89 16.95 -0.63 11.22
N GLY A 90 16.15 -1.64 11.58
CA GLY A 90 15.07 -1.55 12.56
C GLY A 90 13.71 -1.30 11.91
N THR A 91 12.75 -0.82 12.70
CA THR A 91 11.39 -0.54 12.23
C THR A 91 11.30 0.87 11.66
N VAL A 92 11.01 0.97 10.36
CA VAL A 92 10.78 2.26 9.68
C VAL A 92 9.27 2.43 9.47
N TYR A 93 8.74 3.59 9.83
CA TYR A 93 7.32 3.89 9.66
C TYR A 93 7.07 5.10 8.78
N ARG A 94 5.91 5.11 8.11
CA ARG A 94 5.39 6.26 7.37
C ARG A 94 3.90 6.39 7.61
N GLU A 95 3.44 7.61 7.79
CA GLU A 95 2.04 7.91 8.08
C GLU A 95 1.36 8.53 6.88
N ALA A 96 0.05 8.33 6.73
CA ALA A 96 -0.74 9.08 5.77
C ALA A 96 -2.18 9.21 6.24
N THR A 97 -2.86 10.22 5.71
CA THR A 97 -4.28 10.44 5.95
C THR A 97 -5.12 9.88 4.81
N GLY A 98 -6.29 9.38 5.17
CA GLY A 98 -7.39 9.13 4.27
C GLY A 98 -8.61 9.87 4.79
N GLN A 99 -9.52 10.20 3.89
CA GLN A 99 -10.73 10.91 4.25
C GLN A 99 -11.91 10.39 3.46
N GLU A 100 -13.09 10.50 4.04
CA GLU A 100 -14.35 10.23 3.37
C GLU A 100 -15.45 11.10 3.97
N ASP A 101 -16.49 11.39 3.19
CA ASP A 101 -17.69 12.03 3.72
C ASP A 101 -18.35 11.15 4.80
N GLU A 102 -18.89 11.74 5.86
CA GLU A 102 -19.59 10.98 6.90
C GLU A 102 -20.95 10.48 6.41
N ASP A 103 -21.64 11.31 5.62
CA ASP A 103 -22.93 11.01 5.01
C ASP A 103 -22.73 10.35 3.62
N LEU A 104 -22.22 9.13 3.60
CA LEU A 104 -22.06 8.37 2.35
C LEU A 104 -23.35 7.71 1.90
N GLU A 105 -23.74 7.98 0.65
CA GLU A 105 -24.67 7.13 -0.10
C GLU A 105 -23.95 5.99 -0.87
N SER A 106 -22.63 5.87 -0.71
CA SER A 106 -21.80 4.92 -1.47
C SER A 106 -21.54 3.59 -0.75
N TYR A 107 -20.95 2.61 -1.45
CA TYR A 107 -20.63 1.29 -0.91
C TYR A 107 -19.54 1.34 0.19
N GLY A 108 -19.79 0.65 1.30
CA GLY A 108 -18.91 0.64 2.49
C GLY A 108 -19.34 1.67 3.55
N ASN A 109 -18.58 1.78 4.64
CA ASN A 109 -18.73 2.87 5.60
C ASN A 109 -17.56 3.87 5.46
N SER A 110 -17.77 5.08 5.97
CA SER A 110 -16.79 6.18 5.89
C SER A 110 -15.43 5.79 6.46
N SER A 111 -15.42 5.04 7.57
CA SER A 111 -14.20 4.56 8.20
C SER A 111 -13.41 3.60 7.31
N SER A 112 -14.05 2.59 6.71
CA SER A 112 -13.36 1.61 5.84
C SER A 112 -12.77 2.28 4.60
N ASN A 113 -13.48 3.23 4.01
CA ASN A 113 -13.01 3.94 2.82
C ASN A 113 -11.84 4.88 3.15
N ALA A 114 -11.95 5.64 4.25
CA ALA A 114 -10.88 6.49 4.72
C ALA A 114 -9.63 5.67 5.12
N GLU A 115 -9.79 4.54 5.80
CA GLU A 115 -8.67 3.68 6.20
C GLU A 115 -7.96 3.07 4.98
N SER A 116 -8.73 2.55 4.02
CA SER A 116 -8.23 2.04 2.73
C SER A 116 -7.44 3.10 1.95
N MET A 117 -7.89 4.37 2.00
CA MET A 117 -7.16 5.48 1.40
C MET A 117 -5.86 5.79 2.15
N ALA A 118 -5.92 5.86 3.48
CA ALA A 118 -4.78 6.14 4.34
C ALA A 118 -3.69 5.08 4.18
N LEU A 119 -4.04 3.80 4.25
CA LEU A 119 -3.12 2.66 4.10
C LEU A 119 -2.40 2.70 2.75
N ARG A 120 -3.14 2.88 1.64
CA ARG A 120 -2.52 2.94 0.30
C ARG A 120 -1.60 4.14 0.13
N ARG A 121 -1.92 5.28 0.74
CA ARG A 121 -1.03 6.46 0.73
C ARG A 121 0.21 6.24 1.60
N ALA A 122 0.07 5.60 2.75
CA ALA A 122 1.21 5.24 3.61
C ALA A 122 2.14 4.24 2.90
N ALA A 123 1.57 3.27 2.16
CA ALA A 123 2.32 2.34 1.33
C ALA A 123 2.99 3.02 0.12
N ALA A 124 2.32 3.97 -0.54
CA ALA A 124 2.92 4.82 -1.57
C ALA A 124 4.09 5.65 -1.02
N LYS A 125 4.02 6.01 0.27
CA LYS A 125 5.14 6.37 1.16
C LYS A 125 6.38 5.58 0.77
N PHE A 126 6.33 4.26 0.97
CA PHE A 126 7.40 3.30 0.67
C PHE A 126 7.60 2.95 -0.81
N GLY A 127 6.94 3.65 -1.74
CA GLY A 127 7.06 3.44 -3.19
C GLY A 127 5.91 2.64 -3.81
N LEU A 128 5.13 1.91 -3.01
CA LEU A 128 4.07 1.02 -3.52
C LEU A 128 2.98 1.79 -4.27
N GLY A 129 2.89 1.59 -5.59
CA GLY A 129 1.89 2.27 -6.41
C GLY A 129 2.10 3.79 -6.53
N LEU A 130 3.27 4.32 -6.14
CA LEU A 130 3.57 5.75 -6.19
C LEU A 130 3.43 6.30 -7.62
N SER A 131 3.82 5.52 -8.63
CA SER A 131 3.72 5.91 -10.05
C SER A 131 2.29 6.00 -10.60
N LEU A 132 1.27 5.65 -9.82
CA LEU A 132 -0.15 5.86 -10.17
C LEU A 132 -0.62 7.29 -9.87
N TYR A 133 0.13 8.04 -9.06
CA TYR A 133 -0.18 9.44 -8.73
C TYR A 133 0.45 10.42 -9.72
N ASP A 134 1.41 9.97 -10.52
CA ASP A 134 2.05 10.79 -11.56
C ASP A 134 1.08 11.03 -12.72
N GLN A 135 0.74 12.30 -12.95
CA GLN A 135 -0.18 12.74 -13.99
C GLN A 135 0.53 13.03 -15.33
N ASN A 136 1.87 12.95 -15.39
CA ASN A 136 2.67 13.27 -16.57
C ASN A 136 3.02 12.05 -17.44
N LYS A 137 2.24 10.96 -17.33
CA LYS A 137 2.39 9.77 -18.18
C LYS A 137 1.59 9.85 -19.47
#